data_AF-Q0PQA1-F1
#
_entry.id   AF-Q0PQA1-F1
#
_cell.length_a   1.000
_cell.length_b   1.000
_cell.length_c   1.000
_cell.angle_alpha   90.00
_cell.angle_beta   90.00
_cell.angle_gamma   90.00
#
_symmetry.space_group_name_H-M   'P 1'
#
loop_
_entity.id
_entity.type
_entity.pdbx_description
1 polymer ?
#
loop_
_entity_poly.entity_id
_entity_poly.type
_entity_poly.pdbx_seq_one_letter_code
_entity_poly.pdbx_strand_id
1 'polypeptide(L)'
;IKATVAEPLQRIIEARHHDPFEVLGRHLTGKKVEVTVFLPRARKVTLSDIDEPLERIEGTDLFRGKFKATKLPERYQLEWFDEQGARHQQYEPYCFTPQLPDFDLHLFGEGRHRHAYRFLGAHPWQADGIDGVLFSVWAPIAQRVSVVGDFNQWDGRTHSMRVRGSTGIWELFIPGIGSGHFYKVRDPHPLRRDQPAQRPLRQRLPAATGERRHHLR
;
A
#
# COMPACT_ATOMS: atom_id res chain seq x y z
N ILE A 1 2.49 28.85 -15.84
CA ILE A 1 3.04 28.59 -14.49
C ILE A 1 2.78 27.11 -14.23
N LYS A 2 3.80 26.24 -14.30
CA LYS A 2 3.60 24.81 -13.95
C LYS A 2 3.18 24.76 -12.50
N ALA A 3 2.02 24.16 -12.19
CA ALA A 3 1.59 23.98 -10.82
C ALA A 3 2.66 23.15 -10.09
N THR A 4 3.32 23.74 -9.10
CA THR A 4 4.28 23.02 -8.26
C THR A 4 3.49 22.04 -7.41
N VAL A 5 3.74 20.74 -7.60
CA VAL A 5 3.16 19.67 -6.78
C VAL A 5 3.66 19.83 -5.34
N ALA A 6 2.78 19.63 -4.35
CA ALA A 6 3.16 19.73 -2.94
C ALA A 6 4.28 18.72 -2.60
N GLU A 7 5.24 19.12 -1.76
CA GLU A 7 6.42 18.31 -1.41
C GLU A 7 6.09 16.86 -0.96
N PRO A 8 5.07 16.60 -0.11
CA PRO A 8 4.70 15.23 0.24
C PRO A 8 4.25 14.39 -0.98
N LEU A 9 3.49 14.98 -1.91
CA LEU A 9 3.07 14.30 -3.14
C LEU A 9 4.25 14.07 -4.08
N GLN A 10 5.20 15.00 -4.13
CA GLN A 10 6.44 14.83 -4.90
C GLN A 10 7.23 13.61 -4.42
N ARG A 11 7.31 13.39 -3.10
CA ARG A 11 7.96 12.20 -2.51
C ARG A 11 7.28 10.89 -2.87
N ILE A 12 5.97 10.88 -3.15
CA ILE A 12 5.28 9.71 -3.70
C ILE A 12 5.76 9.43 -5.13
N ILE A 13 5.76 10.45 -5.99
CA ILE A 13 6.15 10.34 -7.41
C ILE A 13 7.60 9.85 -7.53
N GLU A 14 8.49 10.43 -6.73
CA GLU A 14 9.91 10.07 -6.69
C GLU A 14 10.18 8.79 -5.89
N ALA A 15 9.13 8.21 -5.29
CA ALA A 15 9.22 6.95 -4.62
C ALA A 15 10.19 6.99 -3.41
N ARG A 16 10.07 8.06 -2.61
CA ARG A 16 10.88 8.38 -1.40
C ARG A 16 10.05 8.58 -0.12
N HIS A 17 8.74 8.39 -0.18
CA HIS A 17 7.86 8.59 0.98
C HIS A 17 7.95 7.42 1.97
N HIS A 18 8.03 7.71 3.27
CA HIS A 18 8.11 6.72 4.35
C HIS A 18 6.73 6.32 4.89
N ASP A 19 5.74 7.22 4.83
CA ASP A 19 4.34 6.91 5.13
C ASP A 19 3.37 7.42 4.05
N PRO A 20 3.10 6.64 2.99
CA PRO A 20 2.21 7.07 1.92
C PRO A 20 0.78 7.37 2.36
N PHE A 21 0.33 6.86 3.52
CA PHE A 21 -1.02 7.10 4.03
C PHE A 21 -1.23 8.55 4.46
N GLU A 22 -0.17 9.33 4.67
CA GLU A 22 -0.25 10.77 4.95
C GLU A 22 -0.87 11.57 3.79
N VAL A 23 -0.77 11.04 2.56
CA VAL A 23 -1.18 11.77 1.34
C VAL A 23 -2.06 10.96 0.41
N LEU A 24 -1.93 9.64 0.38
CA LEU A 24 -2.76 8.74 -0.41
C LEU A 24 -3.98 8.28 0.39
N GLY A 25 -4.98 7.78 -0.32
CA GLY A 25 -6.23 7.33 0.28
C GLY A 25 -7.18 8.48 0.56
N ARG A 26 -8.05 8.29 1.55
CA ARG A 26 -9.10 9.26 1.91
C ARG A 26 -8.70 10.10 3.12
N HIS A 27 -8.87 11.40 3.03
CA HIS A 27 -8.55 12.38 4.07
C HIS A 27 -9.78 13.21 4.41
N LEU A 28 -10.25 13.12 5.65
CA LEU A 28 -11.46 13.83 6.10
C LEU A 28 -11.11 15.27 6.52
N THR A 29 -11.94 16.22 6.11
CA THR A 29 -11.86 17.62 6.55
C THR A 29 -13.28 18.14 6.77
N GLY A 30 -13.73 18.09 8.03
CA GLY A 30 -15.11 18.39 8.39
C GLY A 30 -16.09 17.43 7.70
N LYS A 31 -17.01 17.96 6.89
CA LYS A 31 -18.01 17.17 6.13
C LYS A 31 -17.55 16.75 4.73
N LYS A 32 -16.32 17.10 4.35
CA LYS A 32 -15.73 16.76 3.06
C LYS A 32 -14.69 15.66 3.23
N VAL A 33 -14.55 14.85 2.20
CA VAL A 33 -13.46 13.89 2.06
C VAL A 33 -12.70 14.22 0.80
N GLU A 34 -11.38 14.27 0.90
CA GLU A 34 -10.50 14.34 -0.24
C GLU A 34 -9.90 12.98 -0.49
N VAL A 35 -9.90 12.54 -1.74
CA VAL A 35 -9.28 11.29 -2.16
C VAL A 35 -8.10 11.63 -3.04
N THR A 36 -6.95 11.04 -2.75
CA THR A 36 -5.75 11.11 -3.59
C THR A 36 -5.23 9.71 -3.84
N VAL A 37 -4.96 9.37 -5.10
CA VAL A 37 -4.47 8.04 -5.49
C VAL A 37 -3.30 8.18 -6.46
N PHE A 38 -2.36 7.26 -6.39
CA PHE A 38 -1.21 7.21 -7.30
C PHE A 38 -1.33 5.97 -8.19
N LEU A 39 -1.69 6.18 -9.46
CA LEU A 39 -1.92 5.11 -10.42
C LEU A 39 -1.12 5.39 -11.71
N PRO A 40 0.16 4.98 -11.75
CA PRO A 40 0.96 5.02 -12.97
C PRO A 40 0.23 4.33 -14.12
N ARG A 41 0.29 4.94 -15.32
CA ARG A 41 -0.30 4.39 -16.56
C ARG A 41 -1.83 4.27 -16.59
N ALA A 42 -2.55 4.62 -15.51
CA ALA A 42 -3.99 4.80 -15.63
C ALA A 42 -4.25 5.97 -16.57
N ARG A 43 -5.31 5.97 -17.39
CA ARG A 43 -5.72 7.12 -18.22
C ARG A 43 -6.77 7.96 -17.53
N LYS A 44 -7.78 7.29 -17.01
CA LYS A 44 -8.92 7.85 -16.27
C LYS A 44 -9.15 6.98 -15.03
N VAL A 45 -9.48 7.61 -13.91
CA VAL A 45 -9.79 6.94 -12.65
C VAL A 45 -11.14 7.43 -12.14
N THR A 46 -11.97 6.50 -11.67
CA THR A 46 -13.28 6.77 -11.05
C THR A 46 -13.38 6.06 -9.70
N LEU A 47 -14.14 6.66 -8.78
CA LEU A 47 -14.57 6.02 -7.54
C LEU A 47 -15.80 5.17 -7.85
N SER A 48 -15.63 3.85 -7.90
CA SER A 48 -16.67 2.93 -8.38
C SER A 48 -17.95 2.98 -7.53
N ASP A 49 -17.83 3.21 -6.22
CA ASP A 49 -18.96 3.20 -5.28
C ASP A 49 -19.91 4.40 -5.46
N ILE A 50 -19.43 5.49 -6.05
CA ILE A 50 -20.21 6.73 -6.23
C ILE A 50 -20.25 7.24 -7.68
N ASP A 51 -19.60 6.52 -8.60
CA ASP A 51 -19.45 6.85 -10.02
C ASP A 51 -18.94 8.29 -10.28
N GLU A 52 -17.98 8.74 -9.45
CA GLU A 52 -17.39 10.06 -9.58
C GLU A 52 -15.94 9.96 -10.08
N PRO A 53 -15.53 10.78 -11.07
CA PRO A 53 -14.16 10.79 -11.57
C PRO A 53 -13.19 11.47 -10.58
N LEU A 54 -11.93 11.03 -10.62
CA LEU A 54 -10.81 11.77 -10.03
C LEU A 54 -10.09 12.56 -11.13
N GLU A 55 -9.68 13.78 -10.80
CA GLU A 55 -8.93 14.65 -11.70
C GLU A 55 -7.44 14.34 -11.61
N ARG A 56 -6.79 14.15 -12.75
CA ARG A 56 -5.33 13.99 -12.79
C ARG A 56 -4.65 15.32 -12.46
N ILE A 57 -3.69 15.28 -11.56
CA ILE A 57 -2.76 16.41 -11.34
C ILE A 57 -1.82 16.48 -12.55
N GLU A 58 -1.85 17.61 -13.26
CA GLU A 58 -1.12 17.81 -14.51
C GLU A 58 0.36 17.43 -14.40
N GLY A 59 0.86 16.65 -15.37
CA GLY A 59 2.25 16.21 -15.42
C GLY A 59 2.62 15.10 -14.43
N THR A 60 1.64 14.46 -13.78
CA THR A 60 1.86 13.39 -12.81
C THR A 60 0.93 12.19 -13.02
N ASP A 61 1.19 11.11 -12.28
CA ASP A 61 0.31 9.94 -12.14
C ASP A 61 -0.53 9.97 -10.87
N LEU A 62 -0.70 11.16 -10.27
CA LEU A 62 -1.59 11.39 -9.15
C LEU A 62 -2.97 11.83 -9.64
N PHE A 63 -4.01 11.29 -9.02
CA PHE A 63 -5.40 11.68 -9.25
C PHE A 63 -6.02 12.12 -7.92
N ARG A 64 -6.85 13.17 -7.96
CA ARG A 64 -7.42 13.79 -6.77
C ARG A 64 -8.87 14.21 -6.99
N GLY A 65 -9.67 14.17 -5.92
CA GLY A 65 -11.06 14.66 -5.94
C GLY A 65 -11.58 14.97 -4.54
N LYS A 66 -12.58 15.85 -4.45
CA LYS A 66 -13.23 16.25 -3.19
C LYS A 66 -14.72 15.93 -3.22
N PHE A 67 -15.18 15.21 -2.21
CA PHE A 67 -16.55 14.68 -2.14
C PHE A 67 -17.18 14.97 -0.78
N LYS A 68 -18.49 14.75 -0.67
CA LYS A 68 -19.18 14.71 0.63
C LYS A 68 -18.80 13.43 1.35
N ALA A 69 -18.35 13.53 2.60
CA ALA A 69 -17.90 12.37 3.38
C ALA A 69 -18.98 11.28 3.53
N THR A 70 -20.25 11.69 3.59
CA THR A 70 -21.41 10.78 3.70
C THR A 70 -21.69 9.97 2.44
N LYS A 71 -21.13 10.34 1.29
CA LYS A 71 -21.33 9.61 0.03
C LYS A 71 -20.29 8.50 -0.18
N LEU A 72 -19.06 8.69 0.30
CA LEU A 72 -17.96 7.76 0.05
C LEU A 72 -17.81 6.80 1.23
N PRO A 73 -17.90 5.47 1.02
CA PRO A 73 -17.66 4.50 2.08
C PRO A 73 -16.23 4.57 2.63
N GLU A 74 -16.02 3.99 3.81
CA GLU A 74 -14.69 3.93 4.44
C GLU A 74 -13.69 3.10 3.64
N ARG A 75 -14.18 2.01 3.05
CA ARG A 75 -13.46 1.16 2.10
C ARG A 75 -14.14 1.32 0.76
N TYR A 76 -13.42 1.89 -0.19
CA TYR A 76 -13.94 2.18 -1.52
C TYR A 76 -13.06 1.55 -2.59
N GLN A 77 -13.64 1.37 -3.76
CA GLN A 77 -12.97 0.83 -4.93
C GLN A 77 -12.69 1.91 -5.95
N LEU A 78 -11.59 1.72 -6.65
CA LEU A 78 -11.20 2.46 -7.83
C LEU A 78 -11.48 1.62 -9.05
N GLU A 79 -11.92 2.29 -10.10
CA GLU A 79 -11.92 1.76 -11.45
C GLU A 79 -11.05 2.63 -12.34
N TRP A 80 -10.26 2.00 -13.20
CA TRP A 80 -9.45 2.72 -14.18
C TRP A 80 -9.24 1.93 -15.45
N PHE A 81 -8.85 2.65 -16.49
CA PHE A 81 -8.37 2.07 -17.75
C PHE A 81 -6.87 2.29 -17.85
N ASP A 82 -6.11 1.27 -18.21
CA ASP A 82 -4.68 1.41 -18.48
C ASP A 82 -4.41 1.97 -19.90
N GLU A 83 -3.13 2.10 -20.25
CA GLU A 83 -2.69 2.57 -21.57
C GLU A 83 -3.16 1.68 -22.74
N GLN A 84 -3.45 0.42 -22.49
CA GLN A 84 -3.92 -0.56 -23.47
C GLN A 84 -5.46 -0.59 -23.56
N GLY A 85 -6.14 0.18 -22.70
CA GLY A 85 -7.60 0.22 -22.62
C GLY A 85 -8.21 -0.93 -21.81
N ALA A 86 -7.41 -1.73 -21.11
CA ALA A 86 -7.94 -2.74 -20.21
C ALA A 86 -8.55 -2.06 -18.97
N ARG A 87 -9.75 -2.51 -18.59
CA ARG A 87 -10.46 -2.05 -17.39
C ARG A 87 -9.95 -2.81 -16.18
N HIS A 88 -9.68 -2.09 -15.11
CA HIS A 88 -9.26 -2.63 -13.82
C HIS A 88 -10.16 -2.09 -12.72
N GLN A 89 -10.38 -2.89 -11.67
CA GLN A 89 -11.14 -2.49 -10.49
C GLN A 89 -10.49 -3.10 -9.25
N GLN A 90 -10.24 -2.29 -8.22
CA GLN A 90 -9.66 -2.76 -6.95
C GLN A 90 -10.03 -1.87 -5.78
N TYR A 91 -10.03 -2.42 -4.56
CA TYR A 91 -10.04 -1.60 -3.35
C TYR A 91 -8.75 -0.80 -3.22
N GLU A 92 -8.84 0.45 -2.79
CA GLU A 92 -7.67 1.31 -2.56
C GLU A 92 -6.90 0.87 -1.29
N PRO A 93 -5.67 0.34 -1.39
CA PRO A 93 -4.91 -0.12 -0.22
C PRO A 93 -4.73 0.94 0.88
N TYR A 94 -4.58 2.21 0.49
CA TYR A 94 -4.34 3.32 1.42
C TYR A 94 -5.61 3.79 2.14
N CYS A 95 -6.76 3.14 1.95
CA CYS A 95 -7.95 3.38 2.78
C CYS A 95 -8.01 2.51 4.04
N PHE A 96 -7.11 1.53 4.22
CA PHE A 96 -7.11 0.64 5.38
C PHE A 96 -6.21 1.16 6.53
N THR A 97 -6.74 1.13 7.75
CA THR A 97 -6.02 1.51 8.97
C THR A 97 -4.82 0.59 9.24
N PRO A 98 -3.89 0.96 10.15
CA PRO A 98 -2.83 0.07 10.57
C PRO A 98 -3.37 -1.28 11.06
N GLN A 99 -2.78 -2.38 10.58
CA GLN A 99 -3.32 -3.73 10.82
C GLN A 99 -2.59 -4.45 11.95
N LEU A 100 -1.29 -4.21 12.11
CA LEU A 100 -0.55 -4.73 13.27
C LEU A 100 -0.90 -3.93 14.54
N PRO A 101 -1.26 -4.58 15.65
CA PRO A 101 -1.49 -3.89 16.92
C PRO A 101 -0.22 -3.22 17.45
N ASP A 102 -0.33 -2.02 18.00
CA ASP A 102 0.83 -1.29 18.57
C ASP A 102 1.50 -2.06 19.73
N PHE A 103 0.72 -2.86 20.47
CA PHE A 103 1.23 -3.70 21.54
C PHE A 103 2.25 -4.75 21.04
N ASP A 104 1.97 -5.40 19.91
CA ASP A 104 2.88 -6.38 19.31
C ASP A 104 4.18 -5.72 18.82
N LEU A 105 4.06 -4.51 18.27
CA LEU A 105 5.20 -3.70 17.84
C LEU A 105 6.08 -3.28 19.02
N HIS A 106 5.46 -2.90 20.14
CA HIS A 106 6.17 -2.53 21.36
C HIS A 106 6.96 -3.72 21.93
N LEU A 107 6.32 -4.89 22.07
CA LEU A 107 6.99 -6.11 22.54
C LEU A 107 8.14 -6.54 21.62
N PHE A 108 8.01 -6.32 20.30
CA PHE A 108 9.07 -6.57 19.35
C PHE A 108 10.26 -5.64 19.58
N GLY A 109 10.00 -4.34 19.78
CA GLY A 109 11.03 -3.33 20.08
C GLY A 109 11.82 -3.62 21.36
N GLU A 110 11.20 -4.23 22.38
CA GLU A 110 11.89 -4.62 23.62
C GLU A 110 12.77 -5.89 23.46
N GLY A 111 12.79 -6.52 22.28
CA GLY A 111 13.49 -7.80 22.07
C GLY A 111 12.83 -9.00 22.78
N ARG A 112 11.62 -8.82 23.30
CA ARG A 112 10.89 -9.82 24.10
C ARG A 112 9.93 -10.64 23.25
N HIS A 113 9.70 -10.25 22.00
CA HIS A 113 8.77 -10.95 21.12
C HIS A 113 9.43 -12.12 20.39
N ARG A 114 9.45 -13.29 21.04
CA ARG A 114 9.93 -14.58 20.47
C ARG A 114 9.14 -15.05 19.24
N HIS A 115 8.06 -14.36 18.86
CA HIS A 115 7.14 -14.76 17.79
C HIS A 115 7.07 -13.77 16.62
N ALA A 116 8.12 -12.97 16.36
CA ALA A 116 8.14 -12.01 15.26
C ALA A 116 7.76 -12.62 13.89
N TYR A 117 8.13 -13.88 13.68
CA TYR A 117 7.78 -14.66 12.48
C TYR A 117 6.26 -14.81 12.26
N ARG A 118 5.42 -14.60 13.28
CA ARG A 118 3.96 -14.71 13.16
C ARG A 118 3.34 -13.54 12.41
N PHE A 119 3.98 -12.39 12.42
CA PHE A 119 3.47 -11.20 11.74
C PHE A 119 4.38 -10.71 10.62
N LEU A 120 5.70 -10.93 10.71
CA LEU A 120 6.64 -10.64 9.62
C LEU A 120 6.41 -11.58 8.44
N GLY A 121 6.54 -11.04 7.22
CA GLY A 121 6.29 -11.75 5.96
C GLY A 121 4.98 -11.35 5.31
N ALA A 122 4.43 -12.22 4.46
CA ALA A 122 3.14 -12.05 3.83
C ALA A 122 2.14 -13.05 4.44
N HIS A 123 1.02 -12.55 4.93
CA HIS A 123 0.01 -13.35 5.60
C HIS A 123 -1.37 -13.10 4.99
N PRO A 124 -2.14 -14.16 4.64
CA PRO A 124 -3.55 -13.98 4.31
C PRO A 124 -4.24 -13.26 5.47
N TRP A 125 -4.97 -12.22 5.16
CA TRP A 125 -5.53 -11.32 6.17
C TRP A 125 -6.90 -10.83 5.75
N GLN A 126 -7.75 -10.56 6.73
CA GLN A 126 -9.06 -9.95 6.50
C GLN A 126 -9.12 -8.65 7.29
N ALA A 127 -9.29 -7.54 6.58
CA ALA A 127 -9.44 -6.20 7.17
C ALA A 127 -10.83 -5.67 6.84
N ASP A 128 -11.61 -5.31 7.84
CA ASP A 128 -12.98 -4.77 7.66
C ASP A 128 -13.88 -5.65 6.77
N GLY A 129 -13.74 -6.98 6.91
CA GLY A 129 -14.49 -7.96 6.12
C GLY A 129 -13.99 -8.17 4.69
N ILE A 130 -12.88 -7.52 4.29
CA ILE A 130 -12.28 -7.64 2.95
C ILE A 130 -11.04 -8.52 3.05
N ASP A 131 -11.01 -9.59 2.27
CA ASP A 131 -9.86 -10.48 2.17
C ASP A 131 -8.72 -9.86 1.37
N GLY A 132 -7.49 -10.18 1.76
CA GLY A 132 -6.28 -9.74 1.09
C GLY A 132 -5.05 -10.34 1.74
N VAL A 133 -3.93 -9.64 1.62
CA VAL A 133 -2.66 -10.04 2.24
C VAL A 133 -2.07 -8.87 3.01
N LEU A 134 -1.72 -9.13 4.27
CA LEU A 134 -0.91 -8.22 5.07
C LEU A 134 0.56 -8.56 4.85
N PHE A 135 1.31 -7.57 4.34
CA PHE A 135 2.75 -7.63 4.26
C PHE A 135 3.33 -6.87 5.44
N SER A 136 4.33 -7.46 6.10
CA SER A 136 5.18 -6.70 7.00
C SER A 136 6.64 -7.15 6.95
N VAL A 137 7.54 -6.21 7.19
CA VAL A 137 8.99 -6.46 7.22
C VAL A 137 9.65 -5.59 8.27
N TRP A 138 10.70 -6.11 8.90
CA TRP A 138 11.56 -5.29 9.74
C TRP A 138 12.72 -4.74 8.92
N ALA A 139 12.76 -3.42 8.75
CA ALA A 139 13.78 -2.70 7.99
C ALA A 139 14.03 -1.32 8.63
N PRO A 140 14.74 -1.26 9.78
CA PRO A 140 14.84 -0.05 10.60
C PRO A 140 15.66 1.08 9.97
N ILE A 141 16.53 0.77 9.01
CA ILE A 141 17.37 1.74 8.30
C ILE A 141 16.83 2.07 6.90
N ALA A 142 15.73 1.45 6.49
CA ALA A 142 15.14 1.70 5.19
C ALA A 142 14.57 3.12 5.16
N GLN A 143 14.78 3.83 4.05
CA GLN A 143 14.11 5.12 3.83
C GLN A 143 12.69 4.92 3.29
N ARG A 144 12.45 3.74 2.69
CA ARG A 144 11.18 3.33 2.12
C ARG A 144 11.18 1.83 1.92
N VAL A 145 10.00 1.22 2.01
CA VAL A 145 9.79 -0.16 1.60
C VAL A 145 8.60 -0.23 0.65
N SER A 146 8.62 -1.16 -0.30
CA SER A 146 7.50 -1.41 -1.21
C SER A 146 7.32 -2.90 -1.47
N VAL A 147 6.08 -3.30 -1.72
CA VAL A 147 5.76 -4.64 -2.20
C VAL A 147 5.66 -4.60 -3.72
N VAL A 148 6.39 -5.48 -4.39
CA VAL A 148 6.31 -5.67 -5.85
C VAL A 148 5.92 -7.09 -6.17
N GLY A 149 5.10 -7.28 -7.19
CA GLY A 149 4.66 -8.59 -7.63
C GLY A 149 3.89 -8.53 -8.93
N ASP A 150 3.33 -9.67 -9.33
CA ASP A 150 2.58 -9.76 -10.59
C ASP A 150 1.37 -8.82 -10.60
N PHE A 151 0.71 -8.65 -9.46
CA PHE A 151 -0.46 -7.78 -9.26
C PHE A 151 -0.19 -6.27 -9.45
N ASN A 152 1.08 -5.83 -9.47
CA ASN A 152 1.43 -4.45 -9.78
C ASN A 152 2.51 -4.32 -10.87
N GLN A 153 2.62 -5.34 -11.73
CA GLN A 153 3.58 -5.36 -12.84
C GLN A 153 5.03 -5.12 -12.37
N TRP A 154 5.33 -5.52 -11.13
CA TRP A 154 6.63 -5.31 -10.48
C TRP A 154 7.04 -3.84 -10.33
N ASP A 155 6.09 -2.89 -10.42
CA ASP A 155 6.33 -1.47 -10.20
C ASP A 155 6.43 -1.17 -8.70
N GLY A 156 7.63 -0.81 -8.27
CA GLY A 156 7.91 -0.47 -6.88
C GLY A 156 7.14 0.73 -6.37
N ARG A 157 6.62 1.61 -7.24
CA ARG A 157 6.04 2.90 -6.85
C ARG A 157 4.61 2.80 -6.33
N THR A 158 3.86 1.77 -6.72
CA THR A 158 2.40 1.69 -6.49
C THR A 158 2.02 1.21 -5.08
N HIS A 159 2.76 0.24 -4.53
CA HIS A 159 2.48 -0.39 -3.24
C HIS A 159 3.61 -0.10 -2.25
N SER A 160 3.77 1.18 -1.91
CA SER A 160 4.71 1.64 -0.89
C SER A 160 4.13 1.35 0.50
N MET A 161 4.97 0.88 1.41
CA MET A 161 4.57 0.51 2.77
C MET A 161 4.69 1.72 3.71
N ARG A 162 3.94 1.72 4.81
CA ARG A 162 4.14 2.66 5.93
C ARG A 162 5.08 2.10 6.95
N VAL A 163 5.95 2.94 7.51
CA VAL A 163 6.71 2.62 8.73
C VAL A 163 5.81 2.77 9.96
N ARG A 164 5.96 1.89 10.95
CA ARG A 164 5.19 1.89 12.19
C ARG A 164 6.04 2.39 13.36
N GLY A 165 5.85 3.67 13.70
CA GLY A 165 6.56 4.34 14.79
C GLY A 165 8.07 4.27 14.61
N SER A 166 8.81 4.12 15.73
CA SER A 166 10.27 4.00 15.74
C SER A 166 10.78 2.55 15.67
N THR A 167 9.90 1.56 15.51
CA THR A 167 10.27 0.13 15.56
C THR A 167 11.05 -0.36 14.35
N GLY A 168 10.95 0.37 13.23
CA GLY A 168 11.49 -0.05 11.94
C GLY A 168 10.67 -1.14 11.25
N ILE A 169 9.48 -1.46 11.77
CA ILE A 169 8.54 -2.35 11.09
C ILE A 169 7.78 -1.56 10.04
N TRP A 170 7.71 -2.12 8.84
CA TRP A 170 6.93 -1.60 7.72
C TRP A 170 5.75 -2.53 7.49
N GLU A 171 4.58 -1.97 7.17
CA GLU A 171 3.41 -2.77 6.80
C GLU A 171 2.62 -2.18 5.63
N LEU A 172 1.89 -3.05 4.94
CA LEU A 172 0.86 -2.69 3.97
C LEU A 172 -0.13 -3.86 3.84
N PHE A 173 -1.42 -3.55 3.94
CA PHE A 173 -2.47 -4.48 3.56
C PHE A 173 -2.86 -4.22 2.11
N ILE A 174 -2.81 -5.26 1.27
CA ILE A 174 -3.25 -5.19 -0.11
C ILE A 174 -4.53 -6.02 -0.23
N PRO A 175 -5.70 -5.38 -0.46
CA PRO A 175 -6.98 -6.06 -0.57
C PRO A 175 -7.09 -6.81 -1.90
N GLY A 176 -7.87 -7.89 -1.91
CA GLY A 176 -8.26 -8.61 -3.13
C GLY A 176 -7.16 -9.42 -3.82
N ILE A 177 -5.92 -9.41 -3.32
CA ILE A 177 -4.86 -10.26 -3.89
C ILE A 177 -4.93 -11.67 -3.31
N GLY A 178 -5.01 -12.66 -4.20
CA GLY A 178 -5.13 -14.07 -3.87
C GLY A 178 -3.79 -14.79 -3.80
N SER A 179 -3.82 -16.04 -3.34
CA SER A 179 -2.64 -16.91 -3.31
C SER A 179 -2.07 -17.15 -4.71
N GLY A 180 -0.77 -17.46 -4.79
CA GLY A 180 -0.15 -17.93 -6.03
C GLY A 180 0.56 -16.88 -6.88
N HIS A 181 0.34 -15.59 -6.64
CA HIS A 181 1.18 -14.54 -7.23
C HIS A 181 2.59 -14.58 -6.65
N PHE A 182 3.57 -14.18 -7.45
CA PHE A 182 4.91 -13.94 -6.95
C PHE A 182 5.03 -12.51 -6.45
N TYR A 183 5.77 -12.34 -5.35
CA TYR A 183 6.09 -11.05 -4.79
C TYR A 183 7.55 -10.97 -4.31
N LYS A 184 7.98 -9.73 -4.06
CA LYS A 184 9.21 -9.36 -3.38
C LYS A 184 8.96 -8.08 -2.58
N VAL A 185 9.53 -8.01 -1.39
CA VAL A 185 9.64 -6.75 -0.64
C VAL A 185 10.93 -6.03 -1.06
N ARG A 186 10.85 -4.76 -1.43
CA ARG A 186 11.96 -3.94 -1.94
C ARG A 186 12.19 -2.74 -1.05
N ASP A 187 13.41 -2.60 -0.56
CA ASP A 187 14.01 -1.34 -0.12
C ASP A 187 14.74 -0.73 -1.35
N PRO A 188 14.57 0.56 -1.68
CA PRO A 188 15.26 1.20 -2.80
C PRO A 188 16.77 1.40 -2.59
N HIS A 189 17.37 0.97 -1.46
CA HIS A 189 18.82 1.05 -1.31
C HIS A 189 19.50 0.40 -2.52
N PRO A 190 20.34 1.14 -3.28
CA PRO A 190 21.04 0.56 -4.41
C PRO A 190 21.83 -0.62 -3.87
N LEU A 191 21.68 -1.78 -4.51
CA LEU A 191 22.54 -2.93 -4.26
C LEU A 191 23.95 -2.41 -4.05
N ARG A 192 24.57 -2.70 -2.90
CA ARG A 192 26.02 -2.52 -2.75
C ARG A 192 26.63 -3.14 -4.00
N ARG A 193 27.36 -2.33 -4.79
CA ARG A 193 27.92 -2.72 -6.10
C ARG A 193 28.76 -4.00 -6.04
N ASP A 194 29.16 -4.42 -4.84
CA ASP A 194 30.03 -5.56 -4.57
C ASP A 194 29.31 -6.81 -4.04
N GLN A 195 27.97 -6.84 -4.00
CA GLN A 195 27.26 -8.11 -3.83
C GLN A 195 27.04 -8.75 -5.20
N PRO A 196 27.46 -10.02 -5.43
CA PRO A 196 27.02 -10.75 -6.61
C PRO A 196 25.49 -10.68 -6.64
N ALA A 197 24.91 -10.49 -7.83
CA ALA A 197 23.47 -10.45 -8.00
C ALA A 197 22.87 -11.80 -7.56
N GLN A 198 22.64 -11.96 -6.25
CA GLN A 198 21.79 -13.00 -5.73
C GLN A 198 20.45 -12.69 -6.39
N ARG A 199 20.02 -13.54 -7.32
CA ARG A 199 18.65 -13.50 -7.84
C ARG A 199 17.77 -13.41 -6.61
N PRO A 200 17.11 -12.27 -6.34
CA PRO A 200 16.33 -12.17 -5.13
C PRO A 200 15.19 -13.16 -5.29
N LEU A 201 15.16 -14.17 -4.43
CA LEU A 201 14.21 -15.27 -4.48
C LEU A 201 12.80 -14.68 -4.49
N ARG A 202 12.07 -14.89 -5.61
CA ARG A 202 10.64 -14.55 -5.68
C ARG A 202 9.93 -15.44 -4.68
N GLN A 203 9.19 -14.85 -3.76
CA GLN A 203 8.36 -15.58 -2.83
C GLN A 203 6.96 -15.72 -3.43
N ARG A 204 6.32 -16.87 -3.24
CA ARG A 204 4.94 -17.07 -3.68
C ARG A 204 4.01 -16.69 -2.54
N LEU A 205 2.94 -15.95 -2.83
CA LEU A 205 1.93 -15.65 -1.83
C LEU A 205 1.38 -16.96 -1.24
N PRO A 206 1.30 -17.06 0.10
CA PRO A 206 0.78 -18.27 0.74
C PRO A 206 -0.66 -18.55 0.29
N ALA A 207 -1.04 -19.83 0.30
CA ALA A 207 -2.44 -20.20 0.18
C ALA A 207 -3.24 -19.54 1.30
N ALA A 208 -4.49 -19.16 1.03
CA ALA A 208 -5.42 -18.83 2.11
C ALA A 208 -5.53 -20.08 2.99
N THR A 209 -4.90 -20.05 4.17
CA THR A 209 -5.01 -21.16 5.11
C THR A 209 -6.44 -21.14 5.61
N GLY A 210 -7.26 -22.12 5.19
CA GLY A 210 -8.51 -22.40 5.89
C GLY A 210 -8.16 -22.55 7.37
N GLU A 211 -8.78 -21.72 8.21
CA GLU A 211 -8.56 -21.67 9.66
C GLU A 211 -7.21 -21.07 10.11
N ARG A 212 -7.17 -19.74 10.18
CA ARG A 212 -6.63 -19.03 11.36
C ARG A 212 -7.25 -17.63 11.40
N ARG A 213 -8.47 -17.57 11.94
CA ARG A 213 -9.12 -16.32 12.34
C ARG A 213 -8.32 -15.74 13.50
N HIS A 214 -7.31 -14.93 13.21
CA HIS A 214 -6.63 -14.15 14.25
C HIS A 214 -7.53 -12.97 14.63
N HIS A 215 -8.51 -13.23 15.49
CA HIS A 215 -8.99 -12.20 16.39
C HIS A 215 -7.90 -11.99 17.45
N LEU A 216 -6.94 -11.11 17.15
CA LEU A 216 -6.15 -10.48 18.19
C LEU A 216 -7.10 -9.50 18.89
N ARG A 217 -7.71 -9.97 19.98
CA ARG A 217 -8.40 -9.12 20.96
C ARG A 217 -7.37 -8.34 21.77
#